data_AF-A0A7K4ID64-F1
#
_entry.id   AF-A0A7K4ID64-F1
#
_cell.length_a   1.000
_cell.length_b   1.000
_cell.length_c   1.000
_cell.angle_alpha   90.00
_cell.angle_beta   90.00
_cell.angle_gamma   90.00
#
_symmetry.space_group_name_H-M   'P 1'
#
loop_
_entity.id
_entity.type
_entity.pdbx_description
1 polymer ?
#
loop_
_entity_poly.entity_id
_entity_poly.type
_entity_poly.pdbx_seq_one_letter_code
_entity_poly.pdbx_strand_id
1 'polypeptide(L)' 'MTIVSVRIPEELKKRMDEAPWLNWSEILRQAIIDALEREEGKRLAEAVMVAERLRRDAPEGWDSVEFIRRDRMRDARR' A
#
# COMPACT_ATOMS: atom_id res chain seq x y z
N MET A 1 1.30 -0.49 22.21
CA MET A 1 2.04 -1.59 21.55
C MET A 1 1.11 -2.78 21.51
N THR A 2 1.03 -3.49 20.39
CA THR A 2 0.13 -4.64 20.20
C THR A 2 0.96 -5.92 20.13
N ILE A 3 0.47 -7.01 20.74
CA ILE A 3 1.11 -8.32 20.70
C ILE A 3 0.46 -9.14 19.58
N VAL A 4 1.28 -9.79 18.78
CA VAL A 4 0.86 -10.73 17.74
C VAL A 4 1.53 -12.07 18.03
N SER A 5 0.74 -13.15 18.00
CA SER A 5 1.24 -14.52 18.13
C SER A 5 1.24 -15.20 16.77
N VAL A 6 2.40 -15.67 16.32
CA VAL A 6 2.56 -16.31 15.01
C VAL A 6 2.90 -17.78 15.23
N ARG A 7 2.21 -18.67 14.50
CA ARG A 7 2.53 -20.10 14.51
C ARG A 7 3.70 -20.37 13.59
N ILE A 8 4.74 -21.00 14.11
CA ILE A 8 5.93 -21.41 13.35
C ILE A 8 6.23 -22.89 13.60
N PRO A 9 6.96 -23.58 12.69
CA PRO A 9 7.48 -24.91 12.96
C PRO A 9 8.40 -24.93 14.18
N GLU A 10 8.39 -26.03 14.92
CA GLU A 10 9.18 -26.19 16.16
C GLU A 10 10.69 -26.08 15.88
N GLU A 11 11.15 -26.64 14.77
CA GLU A 11 12.55 -26.60 14.35
C GLU A 11 13.02 -25.17 14.10
N LEU A 12 12.13 -24.31 13.59
CA LEU A 12 12.44 -22.89 13.39
C LEU A 12 12.56 -22.17 14.73
N LYS A 13 11.65 -22.44 15.68
CA LYS A 13 11.73 -21.84 17.02
C LYS A 13 13.03 -22.22 17.73
N LYS A 14 13.46 -23.49 17.62
CA LYS A 14 14.74 -23.94 18.17
C LYS A 14 15.93 -23.17 17.60
N ARG A 15 15.98 -23.01 16.27
CA ARG A 15 17.02 -22.20 15.61
C ARG A 15 17.00 -20.73 16.04
N MET A 16 15.82 -20.19 16.33
CA MET A 16 15.71 -18.83 16.88
C MET A 16 16.29 -18.74 18.30
N ASP A 17 16.05 -19.76 19.12
CA ASP A 17 16.53 -19.83 20.51
C ASP A 17 18.04 -20.04 20.60
N GLU A 18 18.63 -20.71 19.61
CA GLU A 18 20.09 -20.87 19.46
C GLU A 18 20.82 -19.56 19.13
N ALA A 19 20.09 -18.50 18.75
CA ALA A 19 20.65 -17.18 18.44
C ALA A 19 20.13 -16.09 19.40
N PRO A 20 20.43 -16.16 20.71
CA PRO A 20 19.91 -15.24 21.72
C PRO A 20 20.43 -13.81 21.59
N TRP A 21 21.49 -13.58 20.82
CA TRP A 21 22.03 -12.25 20.54
C TRP A 21 21.20 -11.45 19.52
N LEU A 22 20.22 -12.08 18.87
CA LEU A 22 19.35 -11.42 17.89
C LEU A 22 18.08 -10.86 18.54
N ASN A 23 17.71 -9.63 18.16
CA ASN A 23 16.43 -9.05 18.53
C ASN A 23 15.35 -9.50 17.54
N TRP A 24 14.77 -10.67 17.80
CA TRP A 24 13.73 -11.25 16.96
C TRP A 24 12.50 -10.34 16.79
N SER A 25 12.13 -9.59 17.81
CA SER A 25 11.01 -8.65 17.73
C SER A 25 11.26 -7.54 16.70
N GLU A 26 12.49 -7.02 16.64
CA GLU A 26 12.86 -5.99 15.65
C GLU A 26 12.99 -6.57 14.25
N ILE A 27 13.62 -7.75 14.12
CA ILE A 27 13.74 -8.44 12.84
C ILE A 27 12.36 -8.73 12.24
N LEU A 28 11.43 -9.26 13.04
CA LEU A 28 10.07 -9.54 12.60
C LEU A 28 9.28 -8.26 12.31
N ARG A 29 9.47 -7.19 13.09
CA ARG A 29 8.86 -5.88 12.83
C ARG A 29 9.28 -5.37 11.45
N GLN A 30 10.57 -5.39 11.14
CA GLN A 30 11.05 -4.92 9.83
C GLN A 30 10.58 -5.81 8.69
N ALA A 31 10.58 -7.13 8.88
CA ALA A 31 10.05 -8.03 7.87
C ALA A 31 8.55 -7.77 7.56
N ILE A 32 7.76 -7.39 8.58
CA ILE A 32 6.35 -7.00 8.40
C ILE A 32 6.25 -5.66 7.66
N ILE A 33 7.02 -4.65 8.04
CA ILE A 33 7.03 -3.33 7.37
C ILE A 33 7.39 -3.49 5.89
N ASP A 34 8.50 -4.17 5.61
CA ASP A 34 8.95 -4.48 4.26
C ASP A 34 7.88 -5.20 3.42
N ALA A 35 7.17 -6.15 4.02
CA ALA A 35 6.11 -6.89 3.32
C ALA A 35 4.93 -5.97 2.97
N LEU A 36 4.54 -5.08 3.90
CA LEU A 36 3.49 -4.10 3.67
C LEU A 36 3.88 -3.09 2.60
N GLU A 37 5.09 -2.52 2.68
CA GLU A 37 5.59 -1.54 1.71
C GLU A 37 5.69 -2.13 0.30
N ARG A 38 6.14 -3.39 0.17
CA ARG A 38 6.18 -4.08 -1.13
C ARG A 38 4.78 -4.27 -1.70
N GLU A 39 3.80 -4.60 -0.88
CA GLU A 39 2.43 -4.80 -1.33
C GLU A 39 1.76 -3.46 -1.70
N GLU A 40 1.97 -2.42 -0.89
CA GLU A 40 1.51 -1.06 -1.19
C GLU A 40 2.17 -0.50 -2.45
N GLY A 41 3.48 -0.72 -2.63
CA GLY A 41 4.22 -0.34 -3.81
C GLY A 41 3.73 -1.05 -5.08
N LYS A 42 3.44 -2.36 -5.00
CA LYS A 42 2.80 -3.11 -6.10
C LYS A 42 1.43 -2.54 -6.44
N ARG A 43 0.60 -2.25 -5.44
CA ARG A 43 -0.73 -1.66 -5.65
C ARG A 43 -0.65 -0.28 -6.28
N LEU A 44 0.34 0.54 -5.90
CA LEU A 44 0.58 1.83 -6.54
C LEU A 44 1.00 1.66 -8.00
N ALA A 45 1.93 0.74 -8.28
CA ALA A 45 2.37 0.45 -9.64
C ALA A 45 1.22 -0.06 -10.52
N GLU A 46 0.38 -0.95 -10.00
CA GLU A 46 -0.84 -1.41 -10.67
C GLU A 46 -1.83 -0.27 -10.92
N ALA A 47 -2.06 0.59 -9.92
CA ALA A 47 -2.95 1.74 -10.05
C ALA A 47 -2.46 2.72 -11.12
N VAL A 48 -1.17 3.02 -11.16
CA VAL A 48 -0.56 3.87 -12.20
C VAL A 48 -0.72 3.21 -13.58
N MET A 49 -0.46 1.91 -13.71
CA MET A 49 -0.64 1.20 -14.98
C MET A 49 -2.10 1.20 -15.46
N VAL A 50 -3.06 1.04 -14.56
CA VAL A 50 -4.49 1.14 -14.88
C VAL A 50 -4.86 2.57 -15.27
N ALA A 51 -4.37 3.57 -14.54
CA ALA A 51 -4.60 4.98 -14.86
C ALA A 51 -4.06 5.34 -16.24
N GLU A 52 -2.83 4.92 -16.59
CA GLU A 52 -2.26 5.14 -17.92
C GLU A 52 -3.02 4.39 -19.03
N ARG A 53 -3.48 3.15 -18.78
CA ARG A 53 -4.33 2.42 -19.75
C ARG A 53 -5.68 3.10 -19.99
N LEU A 54 -6.25 3.71 -18.96
CA LEU A 54 -7.54 4.42 -19.04
C LEU A 54 -7.38 5.87 -19.49
N ARG A 55 -6.15 6.39 -19.53
CA ARG A 55 -5.84 7.75 -19.94
C ARG A 55 -6.29 7.95 -21.39
N ARG A 56 -7.12 8.97 -21.59
CA ARG A 56 -7.58 9.43 -22.90
C ARG A 56 -7.20 10.88 -23.04
N ASP A 57 -6.75 11.28 -24.21
CA ASP A 57 -6.52 12.68 -24.49
C ASP A 57 -7.83 13.44 -24.36
N ALA A 58 -7.75 14.58 -23.67
CA ALA A 58 -8.88 15.46 -23.56
C ALA A 58 -9.21 16.00 -24.96
N PRO A 59 -10.50 16.14 -25.31
CA PRO A 59 -10.90 16.78 -26.56
C PRO A 59 -10.25 18.15 -26.72
N GLU A 60 -10.01 18.57 -27.97
CA GLU A 60 -9.43 19.88 -28.23
C GLU A 60 -10.30 21.00 -27.64
N GLY A 61 -9.68 21.93 -26.91
CA GLY A 61 -10.38 23.00 -26.18
C GLY A 61 -11.05 22.59 -24.87
N TRP A 62 -10.79 21.38 -24.36
CA TRP A 62 -11.33 20.94 -23.07
C TRP A 62 -10.73 21.69 -21.88
N ASP A 63 -11.57 22.42 -21.16
CA ASP A 63 -11.22 23.06 -19.89
C ASP A 63 -11.64 22.18 -18.70
N SER A 64 -10.68 21.43 -18.18
CA SER A 64 -10.86 20.59 -17.00
C SER A 64 -11.24 21.37 -15.75
N VAL A 65 -10.78 22.62 -15.61
CA VAL A 65 -11.04 23.46 -14.42
C VAL A 65 -12.50 23.90 -14.41
N GLU A 66 -13.02 24.37 -15.54
CA GLU A 66 -14.43 24.74 -15.68
C GLU A 66 -15.37 23.55 -15.54
N PHE A 67 -14.96 22.36 -16.02
CA PHE A 67 -15.72 21.13 -15.79
C PHE A 67 -15.84 20.82 -14.29
N ILE A 68 -14.71 20.77 -13.56
CA ILE A 68 -14.69 20.43 -12.12
C ILE A 68 -15.46 21.46 -11.29
N ARG A 69 -15.32 22.75 -11.60
CA ARG A 69 -16.07 23.83 -10.91
C ARG A 69 -17.58 23.62 -11.05
N ARG A 70 -18.05 23.36 -12.26
CA ARG A 70 -19.48 23.18 -12.58
C ARG A 70 -20.07 21.94 -11.91
N ASP A 71 -19.29 20.87 -11.84
CA ASP A 71 -19.71 19.61 -11.22
C ASP A 71 -19.87 19.75 -9.71
N ARG A 72 -18.88 20.35 -9.02
CA ARG A 72 -18.96 20.65 -7.58
C ARG A 72 -20.11 21.61 -7.23
N MET A 73 -20.39 22.58 -8.10
CA MET A 73 -21.55 23.47 -7.94
C MET A 73 -22.89 22.75 -8.13
N ARG A 74 -22.90 21.62 -8.85
CA ARG A 74 -24.09 20.79 -9.09
C ARG A 74 -24.37 19.89 -7.89
N ASP A 75 -23.34 19.29 -7.31
CA ASP A 75 -23.45 18.44 -6.12
C ASP A 75 -23.92 19.22 -4.89
N ALA A 76 -23.49 20.48 -4.73
CA ALA A 76 -23.96 21.34 -3.65
C ALA A 76 -25.46 21.72 -3.73
N ARG A 77 -26.17 21.34 -4.81
CA ARG A 77 -27.60 21.60 -5.02
C ARG A 77 -28.47 20.35 -4.86
N ARG A 78 -27.89 19.19 -4.52
CA ARG A 78 -28.60 17.94 -4.17
C ARG A 78 -28.60 17.75 -2.67
#